data_AF-A0A2H0TEX3-F1
#
_entry.id   AF-A0A2H0TEX3-F1
#
_cell.length_a   1.000
_cell.length_b   1.000
_cell.length_c   1.000
_cell.angle_alpha   90.00
_cell.angle_beta   90.00
_cell.angle_gamma   90.00
#
_symmetry.space_group_name_H-M   'P 1'
#
loop_
_entity.id
_entity.type
_entity.pdbx_description
1 polymer ?
#
loop_
_entity_poly.entity_id
_entity_poly.type
_entity_poly.pdbx_seq_one_letter_code
_entity_poly.pdbx_strand_id
1 'polypeptide(L)'
;MHKPGIRPVLFLYVVLYDGYAYMFSQLIAQIHAGITPDVMGWFVTAITITYSVIGLPAQIYKNWKRKSLEGFSNILCVLVFFTFWGWFLYGIIQSDNYIIIANAPGAVAVTVLLFQMFLYRKNPVRISAGTSAKNTL
;
A
#
# COMPACT_ATOMS: atom_id res chain seq x y z
N MET A 1 23.62 -3.37 12.03
CA MET A 1 22.18 -3.70 11.96
C MET A 1 21.39 -2.54 12.58
N HIS A 2 20.80 -1.67 11.76
CA HIS A 2 20.12 -0.45 12.22
C HIS A 2 18.67 -0.81 12.57
N LYS A 3 18.31 -0.81 13.86
CA LYS A 3 16.91 -1.01 14.29
C LYS A 3 16.10 0.18 13.76
N PRO A 4 14.97 -0.02 13.06
CA PRO A 4 14.14 1.10 12.63
C PRO A 4 13.77 1.93 13.86
N GLY A 5 14.00 3.24 13.78
CA GLY A 5 13.73 4.15 14.89
C GLY A 5 12.26 4.04 15.30
N ILE A 6 11.98 4.10 16.59
CA ILE A 6 10.62 4.02 17.16
C ILE A 6 9.68 5.10 16.57
N ARG A 7 10.24 6.23 16.10
CA ARG A 7 9.50 7.40 15.61
C ARG A 7 8.59 7.13 14.39
N PRO A 8 9.06 6.55 13.28
CA PRO A 8 8.19 6.19 12.16
C PRO A 8 7.12 5.15 12.51
N VAL A 9 7.38 4.25 13.46
CA VAL A 9 6.38 3.27 13.93
C VAL A 9 5.29 3.96 14.74
N LEU A 10 5.67 4.87 15.63
CA LEU A 10 4.72 5.67 16.41
C LEU A 10 3.87 6.57 15.51
N PHE A 11 4.48 7.18 14.51
CA PHE A 11 3.78 8.00 13.51
C PHE A 11 2.74 7.19 12.73
N LEU A 12 3.08 5.97 12.31
CA LEU A 12 2.12 5.06 11.67
C LEU A 12 0.97 4.67 12.61
N TYR A 13 1.28 4.41 13.89
CA TYR A 13 0.27 4.05 14.88
C TYR A 13 -0.71 5.20 15.15
N VAL A 14 -0.21 6.43 15.20
CA VAL A 14 -1.02 7.65 15.34
C VAL A 14 -1.91 7.84 14.10
N VAL A 15 -1.34 7.73 12.90
CA VAL A 15 -2.11 7.86 11.64
C VAL A 15 -3.20 6.79 11.53
N LEU A 16 -2.92 5.55 11.95
CA LEU A 16 -3.90 4.47 11.95
C LEU A 16 -5.00 4.73 12.99
N TYR A 17 -4.62 5.08 14.22
CA TYR A 17 -5.56 5.38 15.30
C TYR A 17 -6.47 6.57 14.95
N ASP A 18 -5.90 7.68 14.47
CA ASP A 18 -6.64 8.87 14.05
C ASP A 18 -7.57 8.55 12.86
N GLY A 19 -7.13 7.69 11.93
CA GLY A 19 -7.95 7.20 10.82
C GLY A 19 -9.16 6.37 11.29
N TYR A 20 -8.96 5.44 12.23
CA TYR A 20 -10.05 4.64 12.80
C TYR A 20 -10.98 5.45 13.69
N ALA A 21 -10.45 6.40 14.47
CA ALA A 21 -11.24 7.30 15.30
C ALA A 21 -12.10 8.23 14.45
N TYR A 22 -11.56 8.74 13.34
CA TYR A 22 -12.30 9.54 12.38
C TYR A 22 -13.36 8.71 11.62
N MET A 23 -13.05 7.46 11.24
CA MET A 23 -14.04 6.56 10.62
C MET A 23 -15.21 6.27 11.57
N PHE A 24 -14.92 6.06 12.86
CA PHE A 24 -15.91 5.83 13.89
C PHE A 24 -16.74 7.09 14.19
N SER A 25 -16.15 8.29 14.17
CA SER A 25 -16.89 9.54 14.36
C SER A 25 -17.83 9.86 13.20
N GLN A 26 -17.42 9.55 11.96
CA GLN A 26 -18.27 9.71 10.78
C GLN A 26 -19.44 8.71 10.77
N LEU A 27 -19.25 7.50 11.28
CA LEU A 27 -20.32 6.52 11.48
C LEU A 27 -21.38 7.05 12.45
N ILE A 28 -20.96 7.63 13.58
CA ILE A 28 -21.86 8.25 14.57
C ILE A 28 -22.56 9.50 13.99
N ALA A 29 -21.86 10.30 13.19
CA ALA A 29 -22.44 11.48 12.54
C ALA A 29 -23.52 11.12 11.50
N GLN A 30 -23.36 10.01 10.77
CA GLN A 30 -24.38 9.55 9.82
C GLN A 30 -25.63 8.98 10.49
N ILE A 31 -25.46 8.34 11.66
CA ILE A 31 -26.57 7.94 12.52
C ILE A 31 -27.39 9.18 12.95
N HIS A 32 -26.76 10.34 13.09
CA HIS A 32 -27.44 11.60 13.47
C HIS A 32 -27.94 12.44 12.29
N ALA A 33 -27.36 12.31 11.10
CA ALA A 33 -27.61 13.19 9.94
C ALA A 33 -28.62 12.65 8.91
N GLY A 34 -29.11 11.42 9.06
CA GLY A 34 -30.08 10.84 8.12
C GLY A 34 -29.50 10.53 6.72
N ILE A 35 -28.18 10.47 6.57
CA ILE A 35 -27.52 10.04 5.33
C ILE A 35 -27.70 8.53 5.19
N THR A 36 -28.16 8.08 4.02
CA THR A 36 -28.31 6.65 3.77
C THR A 36 -26.94 5.98 3.65
N PRO A 37 -26.76 4.77 4.23
CA PRO A 37 -25.50 4.03 4.17
C PRO A 37 -24.91 3.90 2.75
N ASP A 38 -25.76 3.86 1.73
CA ASP A 38 -25.36 3.73 0.32
C ASP A 38 -24.54 4.93 -0.19
N VAL A 39 -24.91 6.16 0.20
CA VAL A 39 -24.20 7.37 -0.22
C VAL A 39 -22.79 7.39 0.37
N MET A 40 -22.65 6.95 1.62
CA MET A 40 -21.35 6.82 2.28
C MET A 40 -20.49 5.72 1.65
N GLY A 41 -21.10 4.57 1.37
CA GLY A 41 -20.42 3.44 0.72
C GLY A 41 -19.79 3.85 -0.61
N TRP A 42 -20.53 4.56 -1.45
CA TRP A 42 -20.00 5.08 -2.72
C TRP A 42 -18.90 6.12 -2.54
N PHE A 43 -19.03 7.02 -1.58
CA PHE A 43 -18.03 8.05 -1.29
C PHE A 43 -16.69 7.43 -0.85
N VAL A 44 -16.74 6.51 0.11
CA VAL A 44 -15.53 5.81 0.62
C VAL A 44 -14.90 4.96 -0.49
N THR A 45 -15.73 4.29 -1.31
CA THR A 45 -15.26 3.52 -2.46
C THR A 45 -14.50 4.39 -3.46
N ALA A 46 -15.04 5.56 -3.83
CA ALA A 46 -14.41 6.47 -4.77
C ALA A 46 -13.04 6.97 -4.28
N ILE A 47 -12.94 7.35 -3.01
CA ILE A 47 -11.66 7.75 -2.38
C ILE A 47 -10.67 6.59 -2.45
N THR A 48 -11.14 5.37 -2.13
CA THR A 48 -10.29 4.19 -2.05
C THR A 48 -9.70 3.79 -3.39
N ILE A 49 -10.53 3.82 -4.43
CA ILE A 49 -10.10 3.59 -5.81
C ILE A 49 -9.07 4.66 -6.20
N THR A 50 -9.35 5.93 -5.94
CA THR A 50 -8.49 7.05 -6.37
C THR A 50 -7.05 6.90 -5.89
N TYR A 51 -6.82 6.64 -4.60
CA TYR A 51 -5.45 6.46 -4.11
C TYR A 51 -4.82 5.16 -4.63
N SER A 52 -5.61 4.10 -4.78
CA SER A 52 -5.14 2.79 -5.25
C SER A 52 -4.70 2.82 -6.72
N VAL A 53 -5.43 3.55 -7.58
CA VAL A 53 -5.14 3.64 -9.02
C VAL A 53 -4.12 4.71 -9.39
N ILE A 54 -3.83 5.66 -8.50
CA ILE A 54 -2.77 6.65 -8.74
C ILE A 54 -1.44 6.19 -8.12
N GLY A 55 -1.46 5.86 -6.83
CA GLY A 55 -0.23 5.59 -6.07
C GLY A 55 0.48 4.30 -6.51
N LEU A 56 -0.26 3.20 -6.61
CA LEU A 56 0.32 1.89 -6.90
C LEU A 56 0.81 1.78 -8.36
N PRO A 57 0.06 2.21 -9.39
CA PRO A 57 0.55 2.18 -10.77
C PRO A 57 1.75 3.09 -11.01
N ALA A 58 1.80 4.27 -10.39
CA ALA A 58 2.98 5.14 -10.47
C ALA A 58 4.23 4.46 -9.91
N GLN A 59 4.08 3.68 -8.83
CA GLN A 59 5.17 2.89 -8.26
C GLN A 59 5.57 1.71 -9.14
N ILE A 60 4.60 0.98 -9.69
CA ILE A 60 4.83 -0.10 -10.67
C ILE A 60 5.64 0.43 -11.86
N TYR A 61 5.27 1.59 -12.39
CA TYR A 61 5.95 2.23 -13.52
C TYR A 61 7.39 2.62 -13.17
N LYS A 62 7.62 3.24 -12.01
CA LYS A 62 8.97 3.60 -11.54
C LYS A 62 9.86 2.38 -11.38
N ASN A 63 9.36 1.31 -10.74
CA ASN A 63 10.08 0.05 -10.58
C ASN A 63 10.41 -0.58 -11.92
N TRP A 64 9.45 -0.60 -12.85
CA TRP A 64 9.63 -1.15 -14.19
C TRP A 64 10.66 -0.37 -15.03
N LYS A 65 10.67 0.96 -14.91
CA LYS A 65 11.64 1.83 -15.61
C LYS A 65 13.05 1.66 -15.06
N ARG A 66 13.20 1.55 -13.74
CA ARG A 66 14.50 1.40 -13.07
C ARG A 66 15.03 -0.04 -13.06
N LYS A 67 14.16 -1.03 -13.29
CA LYS A 67 14.44 -2.47 -13.12
C LYS A 67 15.02 -2.80 -11.72
N SER A 68 14.67 -1.98 -10.73
CA SER A 68 15.19 -2.03 -9.37
C SER A 68 14.09 -1.59 -8.40
N LEU A 69 14.15 -2.12 -7.18
CA LEU A 69 13.27 -1.78 -6.05
C LEU A 69 13.96 -0.80 -5.08
N GLU A 70 15.01 -0.10 -5.53
CA GLU A 70 15.78 0.80 -4.68
C GLU A 70 14.91 1.92 -4.12
N GLY A 71 14.88 2.05 -2.79
CA GLY A 71 13.99 2.98 -2.08
C GLY A 71 12.58 2.45 -1.79
N PHE A 72 12.27 1.19 -2.13
CA PHE A 72 10.99 0.53 -1.82
C PHE A 72 11.16 -0.53 -0.72
N SER A 73 10.31 -0.46 0.32
CA SER A 73 10.37 -1.41 1.43
C SER A 73 9.68 -2.73 1.06
N ASN A 74 10.45 -3.81 1.01
CA ASN A 74 9.94 -5.16 0.76
C ASN A 74 8.92 -5.61 1.80
N ILE A 75 9.15 -5.27 3.07
CA ILE A 75 8.23 -5.60 4.17
C ILE A 75 6.91 -4.87 3.96
N LEU A 76 6.96 -3.59 3.59
CA LEU A 76 5.76 -2.81 3.31
C LEU A 76 4.97 -3.41 2.15
N CYS A 77 5.64 -3.88 1.08
CA CYS A 77 4.99 -4.55 -0.05
C CYS A 77 4.18 -5.78 0.36
N VAL A 78 4.75 -6.65 1.19
CA VAL A 78 4.08 -7.85 1.68
C VAL A 78 2.91 -7.48 2.61
N LEU A 79 3.08 -6.48 3.47
CA LEU A 79 2.01 -6.00 4.33
C LEU A 79 0.84 -5.44 3.53
N VAL A 80 1.08 -4.56 2.55
CA VAL A 80 0.00 -4.01 1.72
C VAL A 80 -0.66 -5.08 0.86
N PHE A 81 0.07 -6.12 0.44
CA PHE A 81 -0.51 -7.27 -0.23
C PHE A 81 -1.58 -7.95 0.63
N PHE A 82 -1.25 -8.31 1.87
CA PHE A 82 -2.22 -8.94 2.78
C PHE A 82 -3.34 -7.99 3.17
N THR A 83 -3.08 -6.69 3.27
CA THR A 83 -4.13 -5.70 3.54
C THR A 83 -5.18 -5.66 2.43
N PHE A 84 -4.79 -5.46 1.17
CA PHE A 84 -5.75 -5.37 0.06
C PHE A 84 -6.48 -6.68 -0.19
N TRP A 85 -5.76 -7.81 -0.18
CA TRP A 85 -6.40 -9.12 -0.33
C TRP A 85 -7.28 -9.47 0.87
N GLY A 86 -6.86 -9.14 2.09
CA GLY A 86 -7.64 -9.35 3.30
C GLY A 86 -8.97 -8.60 3.27
N TRP A 87 -8.95 -7.30 2.93
CA TRP A 87 -10.17 -6.51 2.81
C TRP A 87 -11.05 -6.94 1.64
N PHE A 88 -10.46 -7.30 0.50
CA PHE A 88 -11.22 -7.81 -0.64
C PHE A 88 -11.93 -9.12 -0.31
N LEU A 89 -11.23 -10.10 0.29
CA LEU A 89 -11.81 -11.37 0.72
C LEU A 89 -12.85 -11.17 1.84
N TYR A 90 -12.58 -10.26 2.78
CA TYR A 90 -13.54 -9.91 3.81
C TYR A 90 -14.82 -9.31 3.21
N GLY A 91 -14.70 -8.40 2.24
CA GLY A 91 -15.85 -7.86 1.51
C GLY A 91 -16.68 -8.95 0.83
N ILE A 92 -16.04 -9.96 0.22
CA ILE A 92 -16.73 -11.13 -0.35
C ILE A 92 -17.49 -11.89 0.74
N ILE A 93 -16.83 -12.20 1.87
CA ILE A 93 -17.45 -12.94 2.98
C ILE A 93 -18.68 -12.18 3.52
N GLN A 94 -18.59 -10.86 3.62
CA GLN A 94 -19.68 -10.01 4.11
C GLN A 94 -20.71 -9.65 3.03
N SER A 95 -20.50 -10.07 1.78
CA SER A 95 -21.31 -9.65 0.63
C SER A 95 -21.42 -8.12 0.48
N ASP A 96 -20.36 -7.39 0.85
CA ASP A 96 -20.30 -5.92 0.80
C ASP A 96 -19.63 -5.47 -0.50
N ASN A 97 -20.46 -5.04 -1.45
CA ASN A 97 -20.00 -4.59 -2.77
C ASN A 97 -19.10 -3.35 -2.70
N TYR A 98 -19.27 -2.47 -1.71
CA TYR A 98 -18.44 -1.28 -1.58
C TYR A 98 -17.01 -1.66 -1.24
N ILE A 99 -16.82 -2.54 -0.26
CA ILE A 99 -15.50 -3.03 0.14
C ILE A 99 -14.83 -3.80 -1.00
N ILE A 100 -15.58 -4.66 -1.70
CA ILE A 100 -15.08 -5.47 -2.82
C ILE A 100 -14.57 -4.54 -3.93
N ILE A 101 -15.43 -3.63 -4.41
CA ILE A 101 -15.10 -2.74 -5.54
C ILE A 101 -13.95 -1.80 -5.18
N ALA A 102 -13.94 -1.30 -3.94
CA ALA A 102 -12.88 -0.41 -3.44
C ALA A 102 -11.50 -1.08 -3.44
N ASN A 103 -11.40 -2.32 -2.96
CA ASN A 103 -10.12 -2.97 -2.72
C ASN A 103 -9.60 -3.81 -3.90
N ALA A 104 -10.47 -4.23 -4.83
CA ALA A 104 -10.08 -5.06 -5.96
C ALA A 104 -8.96 -4.45 -6.83
N PRO A 105 -9.00 -3.15 -7.23
CA PRO A 105 -7.93 -2.55 -8.03
C PRO A 105 -6.59 -2.54 -7.28
N GLY A 106 -6.64 -2.25 -5.98
CA GLY A 106 -5.48 -2.29 -5.11
C GLY A 106 -4.87 -3.69 -5.00
N ALA A 107 -5.70 -4.72 -4.82
CA ALA A 107 -5.29 -6.12 -4.75
C ALA A 107 -4.56 -6.58 -6.04
N VAL A 108 -5.06 -6.17 -7.21
CA VAL A 108 -4.40 -6.43 -8.49
C VAL A 108 -3.06 -5.71 -8.56
N ALA A 109 -3.02 -4.41 -8.25
CA ALA A 109 -1.80 -3.62 -8.35
C ALA A 109 -0.69 -4.10 -7.38
N VAL A 110 -1.03 -4.44 -6.13
CA VAL A 110 -0.04 -4.99 -5.18
C VAL A 110 0.44 -6.38 -5.56
N THR A 111 -0.37 -7.17 -6.27
CA THR A 111 0.08 -8.45 -6.84
C THR A 111 1.16 -8.24 -7.90
N VAL A 112 1.01 -7.22 -8.75
CA VAL A 112 2.04 -6.82 -9.72
C VAL A 112 3.31 -6.33 -9.02
N LEU A 113 3.18 -5.52 -7.97
CA LEU A 113 4.33 -5.06 -7.17
C LEU A 113 5.07 -6.23 -6.50
N LEU A 114 4.32 -7.20 -5.96
CA LEU A 114 4.88 -8.41 -5.35
C LEU A 114 5.63 -9.25 -6.41
N PHE A 115 5.09 -9.35 -7.62
CA PHE A 115 5.77 -10.01 -8.72
C PHE A 115 7.07 -9.29 -9.14
N GLN A 116 7.04 -7.96 -9.27
CA GLN A 116 8.25 -7.15 -9.50
C GLN A 116 9.28 -7.35 -8.39
N MET A 117 8.82 -7.53 -7.14
CA MET A 117 9.68 -7.83 -6.01
C MET A 117 10.47 -9.12 -6.22
N PHE A 118 9.81 -10.19 -6.67
CA PHE A 118 10.48 -11.46 -6.95
C PHE A 118 11.42 -11.39 -8.16
N LEU A 119 11.05 -10.64 -9.20
CA LEU A 119 11.87 -10.51 -10.42
C LEU A 119 13.15 -9.71 -10.17
N TYR A 120 13.06 -8.51 -9.59
CA TYR A 120 14.21 -7.61 -9.46
C TYR A 120 15.13 -7.98 -8.30
N ARG A 121 14.68 -8.78 -7.33
CA ARG A 121 15.53 -9.35 -6.28
C ARG A 121 16.62 -10.28 -6.82
N LYS A 122 16.45 -10.85 -8.02
CA LYS A 122 17.44 -11.74 -8.66
C LYS A 122 18.57 -11.01 -9.39
N ASN A 123 18.54 -9.68 -9.47
CA ASN A 123 19.59 -8.88 -10.10
C ASN A 123 20.33 -8.05 -9.03
N PRO A 124 21.29 -8.62 -8.29
CA PRO A 124 22.27 -7.81 -7.59
C PRO A 124 23.12 -7.14 -8.66
N VAL A 125 22.80 -5.89 -8.99
CA VAL A 125 23.70 -5.05 -9.79
C VAL A 125 25.01 -4.99 -9.01
N ARG A 126 26.00 -5.75 -9.48
CA ARG A 126 27.37 -5.77 -8.97
C ARG A 126 28.00 -4.39 -9.20
N ILE A 127 27.82 -3.47 -8.27
CA ILE A 127 28.65 -2.26 -8.18
C ILE A 127 29.37 -2.28 -6.83
N SER A 128 30.40 -3.12 -6.75
CA SER A 128 31.47 -2.92 -5.75
C SER A 128 32.86 -3.35 -6.25
N ALA A 129 33.01 -3.73 -7.53
CA ALA A 129 34.29 -4.19 -8.08
C ALA A 129 35.03 -3.14 -8.93
N GLY A 130 34.71 -1.84 -8.79
CA GLY A 130 35.26 -0.79 -9.67
C GLY A 130 36.14 0.27 -9.00
N THR A 131 36.12 0.41 -7.68
CA THR A 131 36.73 1.59 -7.02
C THR A 131 38.05 1.31 -6.31
N SER A 132 38.47 0.05 -6.15
CA SER A 132 39.71 -0.28 -5.43
C SER A 132 40.98 -0.35 -6.29
N ALA A 133 40.89 -0.17 -7.61
CA ALA A 133 42.03 -0.38 -8.52
C ALA A 133 42.71 0.90 -9.03
N LYS A 134 42.35 2.09 -8.54
CA LYS A 134 42.88 3.37 -9.05
C LYS A 134 43.79 4.18 -8.11
N ASN A 135 44.14 3.67 -6.92
CA ASN A 135 44.96 4.41 -5.95
C ASN A 135 46.30 3.73 -5.60
N THR A 136 46.90 3.02 -6.55
CA THR A 136 48.29 2.53 -6.43
C THR A 136 49.00 2.65 -7.77
N LEU A 137 49.33 3.88 -8.17
CA LEU A 137 50.51 4.25 -8.94
C LEU A 137 50.85 5.71 -8.64
#